data_AF-A0A4S8QML7-F1
#
_entry.id   AF-A0A4S8QML7-F1
#
_cell.length_a   1.000
_cell.length_b   1.000
_cell.length_c   1.000
_cell.angle_alpha   90.00
_cell.angle_beta   90.00
_cell.angle_gamma   90.00
#
_symmetry.space_group_name_H-M   'P 1'
#
loop_
_entity.id
_entity.type
_entity.pdbx_description
1 polymer ?
#
loop_
_entity_poly.entity_id
_entity_poly.type
_entity_poly.pdbx_seq_one_letter_code
_entity_poly.pdbx_strand_id
1 'polypeptide(L)'
;MTLPLAIESRAVNYLRAIPTFNLRNNPHRPDIALQLKDIQIDFLLRSYDKTTHFGITDTQRRMEPQFDLKLSVITNETGDRISPPLSPASEDAATSPSEIASKSYNAKRQTEIRTYLRFIKNGHETIKQLEAFHQYRNERGKLMLAQFYRLCDAGTVKQLRAVYSDHLGRPPEAFLWKLYHEIIDALAFLHNDHPKYDNDPLHKGRKSIIMPYLDAGNVYLSWPEGGSHSYVYPDVKLGDFEAANFVDFGDGFSEDIVNKADVDYKHNPPELNWWSAKSDIWRAGSIIYSLASRNRTTTKLAIPNDKTFADLTPDQQTLITMDPRRVQPIEYLYSGEFEAMLKRSLVLDHKKRPSARELLQELEGPATERKLNRDLFRALPDWIGDEIIPRKKNDFAKEHLFSQKRLKTLLQPGGLEAERLSHRNKVIAKKKLAAEKKKREAAIELLNEENPTGFVLFYDDWLPREKEEGNFLERQEEFDLIEFEEEVALYIMARRRGIEAGTWVDPGPSWEEVKKLGQEPEAAAAAPPP
;
A
#
# COMPACT_ATOMS: atom_id res chain seq x y z
N MET A 1 17.96 4.98 -8.07
CA MET A 1 17.65 3.76 -8.86
C MET A 1 16.74 4.17 -10.03
N THR A 2 16.42 3.29 -10.98
CA THR A 2 15.42 3.57 -12.03
C THR A 2 14.15 2.77 -11.72
N LEU A 3 12.98 3.34 -12.00
CA LEU A 3 11.70 2.64 -11.84
C LEU A 3 11.72 1.25 -12.51
N PRO A 4 10.98 0.26 -11.98
CA PRO A 4 10.86 -1.04 -12.61
C PRO A 4 10.32 -0.93 -14.04
N LEU A 5 10.91 -1.68 -14.98
CA LEU A 5 10.53 -1.66 -16.40
C LEU A 5 9.04 -1.93 -16.64
N ALA A 6 8.38 -2.70 -15.77
CA ALA A 6 6.95 -2.96 -15.85
C ALA A 6 6.12 -1.67 -15.66
N ILE A 7 6.54 -0.79 -14.74
CA ILE A 7 5.90 0.51 -14.50
C ILE A 7 6.22 1.47 -15.65
N GLU A 8 7.50 1.54 -16.07
CA GLU A 8 7.91 2.35 -17.23
C GLU A 8 7.14 1.96 -18.50
N SER A 9 6.93 0.66 -18.71
CA SER A 9 6.12 0.15 -19.82
C SER A 9 4.69 0.67 -19.78
N ARG A 10 4.05 0.76 -18.60
CA ARG A 10 2.68 1.28 -18.47
C ARG A 10 2.62 2.77 -18.84
N ALA A 11 3.57 3.56 -18.34
CA ALA A 11 3.68 4.98 -18.66
C ALA A 11 3.93 5.22 -20.16
N VAL A 12 4.91 4.52 -20.75
CA VAL A 12 5.23 4.62 -22.19
C VAL A 12 4.04 4.23 -23.06
N ASN A 13 3.37 3.12 -22.73
CA ASN A 13 2.21 2.66 -23.49
C ASN A 13 1.05 3.66 -23.44
N TYR A 14 0.84 4.33 -22.30
CA TYR A 14 -0.14 5.40 -22.18
C TYR A 14 0.25 6.61 -23.05
N LEU A 15 1.50 7.07 -22.95
CA LEU A 15 2.00 8.20 -23.74
C LEU A 15 1.93 7.93 -25.25
N ARG A 16 2.23 6.71 -25.71
CA ARG A 16 2.07 6.27 -27.11
C ARG A 16 0.61 6.31 -27.58
N ALA A 17 -0.34 6.08 -26.68
CA ALA A 17 -1.77 6.06 -27.02
C ALA A 17 -2.39 7.45 -27.12
N ILE A 18 -1.78 8.50 -26.54
CA ILE A 18 -2.31 9.88 -26.52
C ILE A 18 -2.87 10.37 -27.86
N PRO A 19 -2.19 10.18 -29.01
CA PRO A 19 -2.69 10.68 -30.29
C PRO A 19 -4.00 10.02 -30.76
N THR A 20 -4.44 8.93 -30.11
CA THR A 20 -5.52 8.06 -30.58
C THR A 20 -6.87 8.30 -29.90
N PHE A 21 -6.94 9.17 -28.88
CA PHE A 21 -8.16 9.36 -28.10
C PHE A 21 -8.53 10.82 -27.86
N ASN A 22 -9.82 11.07 -27.70
CA ASN A 22 -10.36 12.37 -27.33
C ASN A 22 -10.52 12.45 -25.81
N LEU A 23 -9.85 13.42 -25.18
CA LEU A 23 -10.07 13.73 -23.77
C LEU A 23 -11.52 14.16 -23.54
N ARG A 24 -12.16 13.64 -22.49
CA ARG A 24 -13.47 14.12 -22.06
C ARG A 24 -13.35 14.85 -20.75
N ASN A 25 -13.64 16.14 -20.79
CA ASN A 25 -13.77 16.94 -19.58
C ASN A 25 -15.02 16.52 -18.80
N ASN A 26 -14.94 16.59 -17.48
CA ASN A 26 -16.10 16.51 -16.63
C ASN A 26 -16.97 17.76 -16.88
N PRO A 27 -18.22 17.61 -17.37
CA PRO A 27 -19.08 18.76 -17.71
C PRO A 27 -19.51 19.59 -16.50
N HIS A 28 -19.31 19.06 -15.29
CA HIS A 28 -19.60 19.74 -14.02
C HIS A 28 -18.40 20.51 -13.45
N ARG A 29 -17.33 20.63 -14.23
CA ARG A 29 -16.10 21.33 -13.85
C ARG A 29 -15.85 22.49 -14.81
N PRO A 30 -15.28 23.61 -14.32
CA PRO A 30 -14.72 24.62 -15.20
C PRO A 30 -13.75 23.97 -16.19
N ASP A 31 -13.69 24.46 -17.43
CA ASP A 31 -12.77 23.90 -18.41
C ASP A 31 -11.33 24.10 -17.96
N ILE A 32 -10.71 23.02 -17.50
CA ILE A 32 -9.30 22.99 -17.09
C ILE A 32 -8.36 22.94 -18.30
N ALA A 33 -8.87 23.02 -19.54
CA ALA A 33 -8.17 22.95 -20.82
C ALA A 33 -6.93 22.03 -20.82
N LEU A 34 -7.05 20.88 -20.18
CA LEU A 34 -5.97 19.89 -20.06
C LEU A 34 -5.58 19.42 -21.46
N GLN A 35 -4.33 19.67 -21.85
CA GLN A 35 -3.83 19.29 -23.18
C GLN A 35 -3.00 18.02 -23.09
N LEU A 36 -3.55 16.91 -23.58
CA LEU A 36 -2.89 15.60 -23.54
C LEU A 36 -1.49 15.60 -24.20
N LYS A 37 -1.30 16.41 -25.23
CA LYS A 37 -0.02 16.50 -25.96
C LYS A 37 1.12 17.11 -25.13
N ASP A 38 0.79 17.78 -24.03
CA ASP A 38 1.72 18.53 -23.19
C ASP A 38 1.84 17.93 -21.77
N ILE A 39 1.36 16.70 -21.58
CA ILE A 39 1.46 16.01 -20.29
C ILE A 39 2.84 15.38 -20.10
N GLN A 40 3.39 15.59 -18.92
CA GLN A 40 4.58 14.94 -18.42
C GLN A 40 4.17 13.97 -17.30
N ILE A 41 4.66 12.73 -17.34
CA ILE A 41 4.53 11.80 -16.21
C ILE A 41 5.74 11.99 -15.30
N ASP A 42 5.51 12.48 -14.09
CA ASP A 42 6.56 12.91 -13.18
C ASP A 42 7.03 11.78 -12.24
N PHE A 43 6.09 11.07 -11.62
CA PHE A 43 6.37 10.00 -10.67
C PHE A 43 5.25 8.96 -10.59
N LEU A 44 5.62 7.77 -10.13
CA LEU A 44 4.69 6.74 -9.69
C LEU A 44 4.13 7.11 -8.31
N LEU A 45 2.82 7.36 -8.24
CA LEU A 45 2.12 7.58 -6.98
C LEU A 45 1.89 6.26 -6.24
N ARG A 46 1.28 5.29 -6.91
CA ARG A 46 0.97 3.96 -6.36
C ARG A 46 0.64 2.98 -7.48
N SER A 47 0.84 1.69 -7.24
CA SER A 47 0.32 0.64 -8.12
C SER A 47 -0.14 -0.55 -7.29
N TYR A 48 -1.33 -1.05 -7.61
CA TYR A 48 -1.94 -2.21 -6.97
C TYR A 48 -2.79 -2.96 -8.00
N ASP A 49 -2.70 -4.30 -8.00
CA ASP A 49 -3.39 -5.18 -8.95
C ASP A 49 -3.32 -4.66 -10.42
N LYS A 50 -4.48 -4.28 -10.99
CA LYS A 50 -4.66 -3.80 -12.37
C LYS A 50 -4.65 -2.28 -12.49
N THR A 51 -4.42 -1.55 -11.40
CA THR A 51 -4.49 -0.09 -11.35
C THR A 51 -3.12 0.53 -11.08
N THR A 52 -2.82 1.62 -11.79
CA THR A 52 -1.58 2.39 -11.64
C THR A 52 -1.89 3.87 -11.59
N HIS A 53 -1.29 4.57 -10.65
CA HIS A 53 -1.45 6.00 -10.46
C HIS A 53 -0.14 6.72 -10.73
N PHE A 54 -0.22 7.81 -11.49
CA PHE A 54 0.91 8.67 -11.82
C PHE A 54 0.62 10.11 -11.42
N GLY A 55 1.61 10.77 -10.83
CA GLY A 55 1.62 12.22 -10.73
C GLY A 55 2.01 12.81 -12.08
N ILE A 56 1.21 13.73 -12.61
CA ILE A 56 1.45 14.33 -13.93
C ILE A 56 1.36 15.85 -13.90
N THR A 57 2.10 16.46 -14.84
CA THR A 57 2.17 17.91 -15.06
C THR A 57 1.68 18.22 -16.48
N ASP A 58 0.70 19.11 -16.61
CA ASP A 58 0.41 19.83 -17.85
C ASP A 58 1.42 20.98 -18.00
N THR A 59 2.37 20.78 -18.92
CA THR A 59 3.52 21.68 -19.09
C THR A 59 3.18 23.04 -19.70
N GLN A 60 1.95 23.24 -20.21
CA GLN A 60 1.54 24.56 -20.71
C GLN A 60 1.18 25.54 -19.58
N ARG A 61 0.73 25.05 -18.42
CA ARG A 61 0.08 25.88 -17.39
C ARG A 61 0.97 26.13 -16.18
N ARG A 62 1.57 25.08 -15.64
CA ARG A 62 2.43 25.14 -14.45
C ARG A 62 3.54 24.10 -14.58
N MET A 63 4.70 24.40 -14.00
CA MET A 63 5.86 23.50 -13.99
C MET A 63 5.86 22.54 -12.79
N GLU A 64 4.68 22.30 -12.20
CA GLU A 64 4.49 21.47 -11.02
C GLU A 64 3.35 20.46 -11.25
N PRO A 65 3.43 19.24 -10.69
CA PRO A 65 2.40 18.22 -10.82
C PRO A 65 1.03 18.72 -10.35
N GLN A 66 0.00 18.60 -11.20
CA GLN A 66 -1.35 19.05 -10.86
C GLN A 66 -2.39 17.93 -10.81
N PHE A 67 -2.10 16.78 -11.44
CA PHE A 67 -3.08 15.70 -11.55
C PHE A 67 -2.55 14.34 -11.08
N ASP A 68 -3.45 13.55 -10.50
CA ASP A 68 -3.33 12.11 -10.29
C ASP A 68 -4.01 11.40 -11.47
N LEU A 69 -3.18 10.82 -12.35
CA LEU A 69 -3.61 9.99 -13.47
C LEU A 69 -3.76 8.54 -13.01
N LYS A 70 -5.00 8.08 -12.90
CA LYS A 70 -5.37 6.70 -12.63
C LYS A 70 -5.56 5.93 -13.94
N LEU A 71 -4.80 4.87 -14.13
CA LEU A 71 -4.92 3.93 -15.24
C LEU A 71 -5.43 2.59 -14.73
N SER A 72 -6.55 2.11 -15.26
CA SER A 72 -7.16 0.83 -14.89
C SER A 72 -7.63 0.06 -16.13
N VAL A 73 -7.73 -1.26 -16.01
CA VAL A 73 -8.27 -2.12 -17.09
C VAL A 73 -9.78 -2.16 -16.95
N ILE A 74 -10.52 -1.93 -18.03
CA ILE A 74 -11.97 -2.16 -18.05
C ILE A 74 -12.20 -3.67 -18.19
N THR A 75 -12.67 -4.32 -17.13
CA THR A 75 -12.90 -5.78 -17.12
C THR A 75 -14.21 -6.19 -17.79
N ASN A 76 -15.24 -5.34 -17.73
CA ASN A 76 -16.58 -5.64 -18.24
C ASN A 76 -16.80 -4.90 -19.57
N GLU A 77 -15.96 -5.19 -20.58
CA GLU A 77 -16.00 -4.50 -21.89
C GLU A 77 -17.36 -4.63 -22.60
N THR A 78 -18.11 -5.71 -22.34
CA THR A 78 -19.43 -5.99 -22.93
C THR A 78 -20.60 -5.33 -22.18
N GLY A 79 -20.34 -4.75 -21.01
CA GLY A 79 -21.37 -4.23 -20.10
C GLY A 79 -22.25 -5.34 -19.55
N ASP A 80 -22.38 -5.46 -18.23
CA ASP A 80 -23.49 -6.23 -17.68
C ASP A 80 -24.79 -5.61 -18.20
N ARG A 81 -25.69 -6.44 -18.75
CA ARG A 81 -27.05 -6.06 -19.22
C ARG A 81 -27.91 -5.37 -18.14
N ILE A 82 -27.39 -5.25 -16.92
CA ILE A 82 -28.07 -4.83 -15.70
C ILE A 82 -27.91 -3.31 -15.47
N SER A 83 -27.01 -2.62 -16.16
CA SER A 83 -26.86 -1.17 -15.99
C SER A 83 -27.90 -0.41 -16.82
N PRO A 84 -28.82 0.36 -16.20
CA PRO A 84 -29.79 1.15 -16.95
C PRO A 84 -29.08 2.19 -17.84
N PRO A 85 -29.63 2.51 -19.03
CA PRO A 85 -28.97 3.35 -20.01
C PRO A 85 -28.63 4.74 -19.46
N LEU A 86 -27.47 5.26 -19.90
CA LEU A 86 -27.08 6.63 -19.66
C LEU A 86 -27.89 7.57 -20.58
N SER A 87 -29.05 8.02 -20.09
CA SER A 87 -30.02 8.96 -20.71
C SER A 87 -30.84 8.42 -21.92
N PRO A 88 -32.03 9.00 -22.21
CA PRO A 88 -32.96 8.57 -23.28
C PRO A 88 -32.47 8.78 -24.72
N ALA A 89 -31.34 9.46 -24.95
CA ALA A 89 -30.73 9.61 -26.28
C ALA A 89 -29.75 8.45 -26.58
N SER A 90 -30.20 7.24 -26.27
CA SER A 90 -29.45 6.10 -25.75
C SER A 90 -28.28 5.58 -26.59
N GLU A 91 -27.22 5.21 -25.87
CA GLU A 91 -26.11 4.33 -26.27
C GLU A 91 -26.56 3.06 -27.02
N ASP A 92 -27.83 2.66 -26.89
CA ASP A 92 -28.47 1.55 -27.60
C ASP A 92 -28.54 1.75 -29.13
N ALA A 93 -28.42 2.99 -29.62
CA ALA A 93 -28.35 3.28 -31.06
C ALA A 93 -26.93 3.16 -31.65
N ALA A 94 -25.89 3.17 -30.81
CA ALA A 94 -24.50 3.15 -31.25
C ALA A 94 -24.02 1.69 -31.34
N THR A 95 -23.98 1.15 -32.56
CA THR A 95 -23.57 -0.25 -32.81
C THR A 95 -22.10 -0.39 -33.19
N SER A 96 -21.42 0.70 -33.55
CA SER A 96 -20.03 0.64 -34.01
C SER A 96 -19.02 0.75 -32.84
N PRO A 97 -18.03 -0.17 -32.74
CA PRO A 97 -17.00 -0.11 -31.72
C PRO A 97 -16.19 1.19 -31.70
N SER A 98 -16.00 1.82 -32.86
CA SER A 98 -15.31 3.11 -33.01
C SER A 98 -16.10 4.27 -32.41
N GLU A 99 -17.42 4.31 -32.60
CA GLU A 99 -18.29 5.31 -31.98
C GLU A 99 -18.40 5.11 -30.47
N ILE A 100 -18.50 3.86 -30.01
CA ILE A 100 -18.49 3.52 -28.57
C ILE A 100 -17.20 4.03 -27.91
N ALA A 101 -16.05 3.85 -28.59
CA ALA A 101 -14.76 4.32 -28.11
C ALA A 101 -14.65 5.85 -28.13
N SER A 102 -15.02 6.51 -29.22
CA SER A 102 -14.98 7.97 -29.33
C SER A 102 -15.93 8.66 -28.36
N LYS A 103 -17.03 7.99 -28.00
CA LYS A 103 -18.01 8.46 -27.02
C LYS A 103 -17.72 8.08 -25.57
N SER A 104 -16.70 7.26 -25.35
CA SER A 104 -16.26 6.74 -24.06
C SER A 104 -17.40 6.14 -23.22
N TYR A 105 -18.30 5.39 -23.86
CA TYR A 105 -19.49 4.85 -23.19
C TYR A 105 -19.12 3.82 -22.11
N ASN A 106 -18.15 2.93 -22.39
CA ASN A 106 -17.68 1.95 -21.42
C ASN A 106 -17.05 2.60 -20.19
N ALA A 107 -16.33 3.73 -20.38
CA ALA A 107 -15.82 4.54 -19.28
C ALA A 107 -16.96 5.09 -18.41
N LYS A 108 -18.00 5.68 -19.02
CA LYS A 108 -19.14 6.26 -18.26
C LYS A 108 -19.97 5.22 -17.50
N ARG A 109 -19.93 3.96 -17.94
CA ARG A 109 -20.55 2.83 -17.23
C ARG A 109 -19.78 2.40 -15.99
N GLN A 110 -18.49 2.73 -15.89
CA GLN A 110 -17.72 2.44 -14.69
C GLN A 110 -18.29 3.19 -13.49
N THR A 111 -18.49 2.46 -12.39
CA THR A 111 -19.13 2.94 -11.15
C THR A 111 -18.52 4.26 -10.68
N GLU A 112 -17.18 4.37 -10.69
CA GLU A 112 -16.50 5.57 -10.22
C GLU A 112 -16.85 6.81 -11.07
N ILE A 113 -16.74 6.72 -12.40
CA ILE A 113 -17.10 7.83 -13.30
C ILE A 113 -18.59 8.15 -13.19
N ARG A 114 -19.45 7.12 -13.12
CA ARG A 114 -20.88 7.30 -12.92
C ARG A 114 -21.18 8.06 -11.62
N THR A 115 -20.47 7.75 -10.54
CA THR A 115 -20.56 8.44 -9.25
C THR A 115 -20.31 9.93 -9.42
N TYR A 116 -19.19 10.28 -10.07
CA TYR A 116 -18.83 11.67 -10.33
C TYR A 116 -19.83 12.42 -11.21
N LEU A 117 -20.21 11.82 -12.33
CA LEU A 117 -21.03 12.51 -13.33
C LEU A 117 -22.50 12.62 -12.93
N ARG A 118 -23.06 11.62 -12.24
CA ARG A 118 -24.50 11.61 -11.93
C ARG A 118 -24.83 12.16 -10.56
N PHE A 119 -24.01 11.88 -9.56
CA PHE A 119 -24.38 12.10 -8.17
C PHE A 119 -23.54 13.20 -7.52
N ILE A 120 -22.22 13.21 -7.71
CA ILE A 120 -21.35 14.24 -7.15
C ILE A 120 -21.47 15.55 -7.94
N LYS A 121 -21.52 15.50 -9.28
CA LYS A 121 -21.64 16.66 -10.19
C LYS A 121 -20.64 17.77 -9.84
N ASN A 122 -21.14 18.95 -9.47
CA ASN A 122 -20.36 20.14 -9.10
C ASN A 122 -19.59 19.95 -7.77
N GLY A 123 -19.77 18.83 -7.07
CA GLY A 123 -18.89 18.38 -6.00
C GLY A 123 -19.25 18.89 -4.61
N HIS A 124 -18.38 18.48 -3.69
CA HIS A 124 -18.24 19.00 -2.33
C HIS A 124 -16.76 19.37 -2.16
N GLU A 125 -16.45 20.31 -1.27
CA GLU A 125 -15.04 20.69 -1.06
C GLU A 125 -14.22 19.53 -0.50
N THR A 126 -14.83 18.64 0.28
CA THR A 126 -14.21 17.45 0.88
C THR A 126 -14.24 16.21 -0.03
N ILE A 127 -14.58 16.35 -1.31
CA ILE A 127 -14.58 15.26 -2.29
C ILE A 127 -13.46 15.47 -3.32
N LYS A 128 -12.68 14.42 -3.60
CA LYS A 128 -11.61 14.45 -4.60
C LYS A 128 -12.20 14.73 -5.98
N GLN A 129 -11.59 15.62 -6.75
CA GLN A 129 -12.21 16.12 -7.99
C GLN A 129 -11.76 15.29 -9.19
N LEU A 130 -12.73 14.65 -9.88
CA LEU A 130 -12.53 14.12 -11.23
C LEU A 130 -12.63 15.25 -12.25
N GLU A 131 -11.55 15.49 -12.97
CA GLU A 131 -11.44 16.58 -13.93
C GLU A 131 -11.72 16.12 -15.36
N ALA A 132 -11.16 14.99 -15.75
CA ALA A 132 -11.31 14.44 -17.08
C ALA A 132 -11.13 12.93 -17.08
N PHE A 133 -11.58 12.28 -18.16
CA PHE A 133 -11.39 10.86 -18.37
C PHE A 133 -11.37 10.53 -19.86
N HIS A 134 -10.82 9.38 -20.22
CA HIS A 134 -10.95 8.80 -21.54
C HIS A 134 -10.72 7.28 -21.48
N GLN A 135 -10.95 6.60 -22.60
CA GLN A 135 -10.63 5.20 -22.77
C GLN A 135 -9.76 5.01 -24.01
N TYR A 136 -8.87 4.02 -23.95
CA TYR A 136 -7.98 3.68 -25.05
C TYR A 136 -7.69 2.17 -25.05
N ARG A 137 -7.28 1.60 -26.18
CA ARG A 137 -6.77 0.22 -26.21
C ARG A 137 -5.26 0.24 -26.05
N ASN A 138 -4.74 -0.57 -25.14
CA ASN A 138 -3.29 -0.74 -25.01
C ASN A 138 -2.73 -1.62 -26.15
N GLU A 139 -1.41 -1.76 -26.21
CA GLU A 139 -0.70 -2.59 -27.20
C GLU A 139 -1.16 -4.06 -27.25
N ARG A 140 -1.77 -4.57 -26.16
CA ARG A 140 -2.31 -5.94 -26.07
C ARG A 140 -3.81 -6.00 -26.43
N GLY A 141 -4.37 -4.90 -26.93
CA GLY A 141 -5.78 -4.79 -27.30
C GLY A 141 -6.75 -4.65 -26.13
N LYS A 142 -6.28 -4.64 -24.87
CA LYS A 142 -7.18 -4.49 -23.70
C LYS A 142 -7.70 -3.06 -23.61
N LEU A 143 -8.98 -2.91 -23.29
CA LEU A 143 -9.56 -1.61 -23.04
C LEU A 143 -9.10 -1.08 -21.68
N MET A 144 -8.50 0.10 -21.71
CA MET A 144 -8.00 0.82 -20.56
C MET A 144 -8.89 2.03 -20.30
N LEU A 145 -9.06 2.36 -19.02
CA LEU A 145 -9.63 3.59 -18.55
C LEU A 145 -8.51 4.47 -17.99
N ALA A 146 -8.54 5.75 -18.36
CA ALA A 146 -7.70 6.78 -17.78
C ALA A 146 -8.59 7.84 -17.13
N GLN A 147 -8.33 8.15 -15.87
CA GLN A 147 -9.05 9.16 -15.09
C GLN A 147 -8.05 10.17 -14.53
N PHE A 148 -8.39 11.45 -14.68
CA PHE A 148 -7.59 12.57 -14.21
C PHE A 148 -8.27 13.18 -13.01
N TYR A 149 -7.60 13.10 -11.87
CA TYR A 149 -8.04 13.74 -10.65
C TYR A 149 -7.14 14.92 -10.32
N ARG A 150 -7.66 15.94 -9.63
CA ARG A 150 -6.80 16.93 -8.97
C ARG A 150 -5.88 16.21 -7.99
N LEU A 151 -4.57 16.50 -8.07
CA LEU A 151 -3.58 15.88 -7.22
C LEU A 151 -3.80 16.30 -5.77
N CYS A 152 -3.88 15.33 -4.87
CA CYS A 152 -3.88 15.53 -3.43
C CYS A 152 -2.45 15.36 -2.96
N ASP A 153 -1.77 16.48 -2.77
CA ASP A 153 -0.34 16.60 -2.81
C ASP A 153 0.34 16.35 -1.44
N ALA A 154 -0.45 15.97 -0.43
CA ALA A 154 -0.03 15.45 0.87
C ALA A 154 -0.36 13.95 1.05
N GLY A 155 -0.81 13.26 0.00
CA GLY A 155 -0.98 11.80 -0.04
C GLY A 155 -2.29 11.30 0.53
N THR A 156 -2.27 10.10 1.13
CA THR A 156 -3.44 9.47 1.75
C THR A 156 -3.23 9.26 3.25
N VAL A 157 -4.32 9.13 4.01
CA VAL A 157 -4.25 8.82 5.44
C VAL A 157 -3.60 7.44 5.69
N LYS A 158 -3.74 6.49 4.77
CA LYS A 158 -3.06 5.19 4.85
C LYS A 158 -1.53 5.34 4.82
N GLN A 159 -1.02 6.15 3.89
CA GLN A 159 0.42 6.42 3.80
C GLN A 159 0.89 7.26 5.00
N LEU A 160 0.13 8.29 5.37
CA LEU A 160 0.37 9.09 6.59
C LEU A 160 0.52 8.21 7.82
N ARG A 161 -0.40 7.26 8.02
CA ARG A 161 -0.38 6.31 9.15
C ARG A 161 0.86 5.43 9.15
N ALA A 162 1.28 4.95 7.97
CA ALA A 162 2.49 4.15 7.85
C ALA A 162 3.73 4.94 8.28
N VAL A 163 3.90 6.16 7.77
CA VAL A 163 5.06 7.00 8.09
C VAL A 163 5.07 7.41 9.57
N TYR A 164 3.92 7.77 10.17
CA TYR A 164 3.85 8.00 11.62
C TYR A 164 4.23 6.76 12.45
N SER A 165 3.87 5.57 11.98
CA SER A 165 4.24 4.32 12.64
C SER A 165 5.76 4.11 12.61
N ASP A 166 6.39 4.38 11.47
CA ASP A 166 7.85 4.25 11.29
C ASP A 166 8.62 5.24 12.17
N HIS A 167 8.13 6.49 12.28
CA HIS A 167 8.72 7.52 13.15
C HIS A 167 8.31 7.40 14.64
N LEU A 168 7.51 6.38 15.00
CA LEU A 168 6.93 6.20 16.35
C LEU A 168 6.16 7.42 16.89
N GLY A 169 5.74 8.32 15.99
CA GLY A 169 5.14 9.61 16.31
C GLY A 169 3.63 9.55 16.54
N ARG A 170 3.03 10.72 16.78
CA ARG A 170 1.58 10.91 16.91
C ARG A 170 1.11 12.12 16.13
N PRO A 171 0.00 12.02 15.38
CA PRO A 171 -0.62 13.20 14.81
C PRO A 171 -1.14 14.13 15.90
N PRO A 172 -1.04 15.46 15.74
CA PRO A 172 -1.67 16.42 16.64
C PRO A 172 -3.18 16.20 16.76
N GLU A 173 -3.73 16.32 17.97
CA GLU A 173 -5.17 16.13 18.18
C GLU A 173 -6.01 17.10 17.34
N ALA A 174 -5.61 18.39 17.27
CA ALA A 174 -6.31 19.38 16.45
C ALA A 174 -6.37 18.99 14.96
N PHE A 175 -5.34 18.31 14.45
CA PHE A 175 -5.37 17.75 13.11
C PHE A 175 -6.34 16.56 13.00
N LEU A 176 -6.38 15.68 13.99
CA LEU A 176 -7.34 14.56 14.03
C LEU A 176 -8.80 15.03 14.09
N TRP A 177 -9.09 16.14 14.79
CA TRP A 177 -10.41 16.76 14.78
C TRP A 177 -10.81 17.28 13.40
N LYS A 178 -9.93 18.03 12.71
CA LYS A 178 -10.16 18.46 11.31
C LYS A 178 -10.38 17.26 10.41
N LEU A 179 -9.52 16.23 10.52
CA LEU A 179 -9.62 15.03 9.72
C LEU A 179 -10.96 14.31 9.93
N TYR A 180 -11.38 14.17 11.18
CA TYR A 180 -12.64 13.50 11.51
C TYR A 180 -13.85 14.30 11.01
N HIS A 181 -13.88 15.61 11.28
CA HIS A 181 -14.93 16.52 10.81
C HIS A 181 -15.08 16.48 9.28
N GLU A 182 -13.98 16.64 8.53
CA GLU A 182 -14.04 16.71 7.07
C GLU A 182 -14.38 15.36 6.40
N ILE A 183 -14.05 14.23 7.04
CA ILE A 183 -14.54 12.91 6.58
C ILE A 183 -16.05 12.80 6.79
N ILE A 184 -16.56 13.20 7.96
CA ILE A 184 -18.00 13.12 8.26
C ILE A 184 -18.80 14.10 7.39
N ASP A 185 -18.25 15.28 7.13
CA ASP A 185 -18.77 16.26 6.19
C ASP A 185 -18.90 15.69 4.77
N ALA A 186 -17.84 15.02 4.27
CA ALA A 186 -17.88 14.32 2.99
C ALA A 186 -18.94 13.21 2.98
N LEU A 187 -19.05 12.43 4.05
CA LEU A 187 -20.04 11.36 4.17
C LEU A 187 -21.47 11.92 4.21
N ALA A 188 -21.72 13.00 4.93
CA ALA A 188 -23.03 13.66 4.95
C ALA A 188 -23.43 14.07 3.53
N PHE A 189 -22.47 14.60 2.76
CA PHE A 189 -22.69 14.90 1.35
C PHE A 189 -23.00 13.61 0.56
N LEU A 190 -22.19 12.56 0.64
CA LEU A 190 -22.39 11.33 -0.12
C LEU A 190 -23.73 10.64 0.20
N HIS A 191 -24.11 10.61 1.48
CA HIS A 191 -25.34 10.02 2.00
C HIS A 191 -26.60 10.85 1.73
N ASN A 192 -26.45 12.00 1.07
CA ASN A 192 -27.54 12.95 0.82
C ASN A 192 -28.22 13.44 2.11
N ASP A 193 -27.44 13.51 3.19
CA ASP A 193 -27.87 13.91 4.54
C ASP A 193 -27.28 15.28 4.94
N HIS A 194 -26.55 15.95 4.05
CA HIS A 194 -25.84 17.18 4.40
C HIS A 194 -26.78 18.42 4.49
N PRO A 195 -26.79 19.17 5.60
CA PRO A 195 -27.74 20.28 5.83
C PRO A 195 -27.66 21.41 4.79
N LYS A 196 -26.44 21.75 4.32
CA LYS A 196 -26.20 22.73 3.24
C LYS A 196 -27.00 22.47 1.95
N TYR A 197 -27.40 21.23 1.68
CA TYR A 197 -28.01 20.82 0.42
C TYR A 197 -29.50 20.48 0.54
N ASP A 198 -30.13 20.66 1.70
CA ASP A 198 -31.54 20.31 1.95
C ASP A 198 -32.51 20.97 0.94
N ASN A 199 -32.20 22.21 0.55
CA ASN A 199 -33.01 23.00 -0.37
C ASN A 199 -32.46 23.02 -1.80
N ASP A 200 -31.39 22.27 -2.10
CA ASP A 200 -30.80 22.24 -3.44
C ASP A 200 -31.57 21.26 -4.34
N PRO A 201 -32.25 21.72 -5.42
CA PRO A 201 -32.99 20.85 -6.33
C PRO A 201 -32.12 19.79 -7.01
N LEU A 202 -30.80 20.02 -7.13
CA LEU A 202 -29.87 19.04 -7.71
C LEU A 202 -29.56 17.86 -6.78
N HIS A 203 -29.83 18.02 -5.48
CA HIS A 203 -29.64 17.01 -4.43
C HIS A 203 -30.96 16.39 -3.94
N LYS A 204 -32.10 17.03 -4.23
CA LYS A 204 -33.42 16.48 -3.91
C LYS A 204 -33.64 15.11 -4.57
N GLY A 205 -34.00 14.10 -3.78
CA GLY A 205 -34.26 12.74 -4.26
C GLY A 205 -33.04 12.02 -4.85
N ARG A 206 -31.83 12.55 -4.66
CA ARG A 206 -30.60 11.90 -5.08
C ARG A 206 -30.34 10.65 -4.23
N LYS A 207 -29.91 9.57 -4.88
CA LYS A 207 -29.48 8.35 -4.20
C LYS A 207 -28.32 8.64 -3.23
N SER A 208 -28.32 7.94 -2.10
CA SER A 208 -27.20 7.88 -1.18
C SER A 208 -26.09 7.05 -1.80
N ILE A 209 -24.86 7.53 -1.69
CA ILE A 209 -23.67 6.82 -2.15
C ILE A 209 -23.03 6.16 -0.93
N ILE A 210 -23.05 4.83 -0.89
CA ILE A 210 -22.44 4.03 0.19
C ILE A 210 -21.06 3.57 -0.26
N MET A 211 -20.07 3.67 0.62
CA MET A 211 -18.69 3.24 0.39
C MET A 211 -18.36 1.98 1.19
N PRO A 212 -18.80 0.79 0.74
CA PRO A 212 -18.68 -0.46 1.51
C PRO A 212 -17.23 -0.82 1.88
N TYR A 213 -16.25 -0.30 1.15
CA TYR A 213 -14.81 -0.50 1.38
C TYR A 213 -14.07 0.77 1.79
N LEU A 214 -14.76 1.73 2.42
CA LEU A 214 -14.13 2.94 2.94
C LEU A 214 -12.98 2.60 3.91
N ASP A 215 -11.78 3.02 3.55
CA ASP A 215 -10.55 2.87 4.32
C ASP A 215 -9.68 4.13 4.29
N ALA A 216 -8.57 4.10 5.03
CA ALA A 216 -7.63 5.23 5.09
C ALA A 216 -6.94 5.56 3.75
N GLY A 217 -6.98 4.65 2.77
CA GLY A 217 -6.47 4.86 1.41
C GLY A 217 -7.44 5.63 0.52
N ASN A 218 -8.73 5.65 0.88
CA ASN A 218 -9.75 6.47 0.20
C ASN A 218 -9.77 7.93 0.68
N VAL A 219 -9.08 8.24 1.78
CA VAL A 219 -9.00 9.58 2.37
C VAL A 219 -7.69 10.24 1.94
N TYR A 220 -7.80 11.21 1.02
CA TYR A 220 -6.68 11.95 0.47
C TYR A 220 -6.48 13.28 1.19
N LEU A 221 -5.24 13.78 1.19
CA LEU A 221 -4.83 15.03 1.84
C LEU A 221 -4.22 15.97 0.80
N SER A 222 -4.65 17.23 0.81
CA SER A 222 -4.16 18.26 -0.11
C SER A 222 -3.79 19.51 0.68
N TRP A 223 -2.60 20.05 0.46
CA TRP A 223 -2.23 21.33 1.04
C TRP A 223 -3.10 22.45 0.45
N PRO A 224 -3.59 23.40 1.26
CA PRO A 224 -4.30 24.56 0.77
C PRO A 224 -3.40 25.40 -0.15
N GLU A 225 -3.95 25.87 -1.28
CA GLU A 225 -3.19 26.66 -2.25
C GLU A 225 -2.70 27.98 -1.61
N GLY A 226 -1.40 28.26 -1.71
CA GLY A 226 -0.77 29.45 -1.14
C GLY A 226 -0.60 29.43 0.39
N GLY A 227 -1.05 28.37 1.09
CA GLY A 227 -0.85 28.19 2.51
C GLY A 227 0.56 27.70 2.83
N SER A 228 1.21 28.27 3.85
CA SER A 228 2.46 27.72 4.36
C SER A 228 2.17 26.45 5.17
N HIS A 229 2.77 25.32 4.78
CA HIS A 229 2.56 24.00 5.41
C HIS A 229 2.87 24.00 6.91
N SER A 230 3.64 24.98 7.40
CA SER A 230 3.98 25.14 8.82
C SER A 230 2.86 25.74 9.68
N TYR A 231 1.82 26.32 9.07
CA TYR A 231 0.78 27.08 9.79
C TYR A 231 -0.65 26.62 9.48
N VAL A 232 -0.81 25.62 8.62
CA VAL A 232 -2.13 25.08 8.25
C VAL A 232 -2.07 23.56 8.24
N TYR A 233 -3.23 22.93 8.38
CA TYR A 233 -3.38 21.50 8.12
C TYR A 233 -3.85 21.27 6.68
N PRO A 234 -3.51 20.12 6.05
CA PRO A 234 -4.01 19.78 4.74
C PRO A 234 -5.53 19.58 4.78
N ASP A 235 -6.20 19.95 3.69
CA ASP A 235 -7.61 19.66 3.47
C ASP A 235 -7.80 18.20 3.10
N VAL A 236 -8.92 17.64 3.54
CA VAL A 236 -9.31 16.26 3.32
C VAL A 236 -10.16 16.14 2.06
N LYS A 237 -9.89 15.12 1.26
CA LYS A 237 -10.63 14.79 0.04
C LYS A 237 -10.95 13.29 0.04
N LEU A 238 -12.22 12.92 0.14
CA LEU A 238 -12.66 11.54 -0.01
C LEU A 238 -12.75 11.17 -1.49
N GLY A 239 -12.27 9.99 -1.89
CA GLY A 239 -12.28 9.55 -3.29
C GLY A 239 -12.20 8.05 -3.46
N ASP A 240 -11.95 7.60 -4.70
CA ASP A 240 -11.90 6.20 -5.10
C ASP A 240 -13.24 5.46 -4.95
N PHE A 241 -14.21 5.85 -5.79
CA PHE A 241 -15.59 5.36 -5.73
C PHE A 241 -15.84 4.11 -6.61
N GLU A 242 -14.83 3.29 -6.87
CA GLU A 242 -14.95 2.11 -7.73
C GLU A 242 -15.97 1.09 -7.23
N ALA A 243 -16.02 0.90 -5.91
CA ALA A 243 -16.90 -0.05 -5.25
C ALA A 243 -18.14 0.61 -4.62
N ALA A 244 -18.41 1.87 -4.97
CA ALA A 244 -19.55 2.60 -4.41
C ALA A 244 -20.89 1.98 -4.87
N ASN A 245 -21.86 1.98 -3.97
CA ASN A 245 -23.22 1.53 -4.24
C ASN A 245 -24.21 2.67 -4.07
N PHE A 246 -25.33 2.60 -4.80
CA PHE A 246 -26.33 3.68 -4.82
C PHE A 246 -27.65 3.15 -4.30
N VAL A 247 -28.09 3.66 -3.16
CA VAL A 247 -29.32 3.25 -2.47
C VAL A 247 -30.24 4.44 -2.23
N ASP A 248 -31.51 4.19 -1.92
CA ASP A 248 -32.40 5.26 -1.46
C ASP A 248 -31.94 5.83 -0.11
N PHE A 249 -32.42 7.02 0.22
CA PHE A 249 -32.06 7.66 1.47
C PHE A 249 -32.53 6.83 2.67
N GLY A 250 -31.61 6.55 3.60
CA GLY A 250 -31.85 5.71 4.78
C GLY A 250 -31.75 4.20 4.55
N ASP A 251 -31.67 3.75 3.30
CA ASP A 251 -31.55 2.33 2.97
C ASP A 251 -30.09 1.82 3.04
N GLY A 252 -29.94 0.53 2.83
CA GLY A 252 -28.67 -0.16 2.67
C GLY A 252 -28.82 -1.34 1.72
N PHE A 253 -27.78 -2.15 1.62
CA PHE A 253 -27.80 -3.36 0.80
C PHE A 253 -27.04 -4.48 1.47
N SER A 254 -27.44 -5.71 1.16
CA SER A 254 -26.70 -6.89 1.56
C SER A 254 -25.67 -7.24 0.50
N GLU A 255 -24.48 -7.66 0.92
CA GLU A 255 -23.48 -8.24 0.03
C GLU A 255 -23.34 -9.73 0.29
N ASP A 256 -23.41 -10.52 -0.79
CA ASP A 256 -23.13 -11.94 -0.74
C ASP A 256 -21.62 -12.13 -0.60
N ILE A 257 -21.16 -12.36 0.63
CA ILE A 257 -19.75 -12.65 0.91
C ILE A 257 -19.43 -14.06 0.41
N VAL A 258 -18.98 -14.13 -0.85
CA VAL A 258 -18.65 -15.39 -1.55
C VAL A 258 -17.50 -16.15 -0.84
N ASN A 259 -16.56 -15.41 -0.23
CA ASN A 259 -15.48 -15.99 0.56
C ASN A 259 -15.44 -15.39 1.97
N LYS A 260 -15.96 -16.11 2.96
CA LYS A 260 -15.97 -15.67 4.36
C LYS A 260 -14.57 -15.56 4.97
N ALA A 261 -13.54 -16.17 4.36
CA ALA A 261 -12.16 -16.10 4.84
C ALA A 261 -11.56 -14.69 4.72
N ASP A 262 -12.10 -13.84 3.83
CA ASP A 262 -11.63 -12.48 3.58
C ASP A 262 -12.31 -11.42 4.48
N VAL A 263 -13.16 -11.84 5.42
CA VAL A 263 -13.88 -10.92 6.31
C VAL A 263 -12.92 -10.32 7.35
N ASP A 264 -12.55 -9.07 7.14
CA ASP A 264 -11.82 -8.26 8.13
C ASP A 264 -12.74 -7.79 9.27
N TYR A 265 -13.17 -8.72 10.11
CA TYR A 265 -14.04 -8.45 11.26
C TYR A 265 -13.40 -7.51 12.30
N LYS A 266 -12.08 -7.22 12.21
CA LYS A 266 -11.37 -6.34 13.14
C LYS A 266 -11.56 -4.87 12.78
N HIS A 267 -11.76 -4.55 11.50
CA HIS A 267 -11.91 -3.16 11.04
C HIS A 267 -13.29 -2.90 10.40
N ASN A 268 -13.94 -3.92 9.85
CA ASN A 268 -15.28 -3.81 9.28
C ASN A 268 -16.33 -3.53 10.37
N PRO A 269 -17.42 -2.83 10.06
CA PRO A 269 -18.52 -2.64 11.00
C PRO A 269 -19.04 -3.96 11.58
N PRO A 270 -19.67 -3.95 12.78
CA PRO A 270 -20.21 -5.16 13.41
C PRO A 270 -21.27 -5.89 12.58
N GLU A 271 -22.03 -5.14 11.78
CA GLU A 271 -22.92 -5.70 10.77
C GLU A 271 -22.11 -6.34 9.63
N LEU A 272 -22.08 -7.67 9.56
CA LEU A 272 -21.12 -8.40 8.73
C LEU A 272 -21.41 -8.37 7.22
N ASN A 273 -22.68 -8.35 6.83
CA ASN A 273 -23.11 -8.47 5.43
C ASN A 273 -24.05 -7.34 5.01
N TRP A 274 -24.23 -6.33 5.85
CA TRP A 274 -25.14 -5.21 5.59
C TRP A 274 -24.36 -3.91 5.50
N TRP A 275 -24.48 -3.23 4.37
CA TRP A 275 -23.80 -1.97 4.11
C TRP A 275 -24.82 -0.83 4.03
N SER A 276 -24.58 0.23 4.77
CA SER A 276 -25.44 1.41 4.84
C SER A 276 -24.63 2.67 5.12
N ALA A 277 -25.29 3.82 5.11
CA ALA A 277 -24.69 5.09 5.52
C ALA A 277 -24.05 4.99 6.92
N LYS A 278 -24.68 4.26 7.85
CA LYS A 278 -24.14 4.02 9.20
C LYS A 278 -22.89 3.14 9.17
N SER A 279 -22.78 2.23 8.23
CA SER A 279 -21.59 1.38 8.05
C SER A 279 -20.37 2.22 7.65
N ASP A 280 -20.57 3.23 6.80
CA ASP A 280 -19.54 4.21 6.45
C ASP A 280 -19.12 5.06 7.67
N ILE A 281 -20.07 5.42 8.56
CA ILE A 281 -19.78 6.13 9.81
C ILE A 281 -18.84 5.31 10.72
N TRP A 282 -19.09 4.01 10.88
CA TRP A 282 -18.19 3.13 11.62
C TRP A 282 -16.78 3.13 11.02
N ARG A 283 -16.70 3.03 9.69
CA ARG A 283 -15.42 3.03 8.97
C ARG A 283 -14.67 4.35 9.13
N ALA A 284 -15.36 5.49 9.06
CA ALA A 284 -14.78 6.81 9.33
C ALA A 284 -14.20 6.87 10.75
N GLY A 285 -14.98 6.46 11.77
CA GLY A 285 -14.49 6.34 13.14
C GLY A 285 -13.28 5.41 13.24
N SER A 286 -13.29 4.28 12.54
CA SER A 286 -12.19 3.30 12.58
C SER A 286 -10.90 3.84 11.95
N ILE A 287 -11.00 4.66 10.90
CA ILE A 287 -9.86 5.35 10.29
C ILE A 287 -9.19 6.26 11.32
N ILE A 288 -9.98 7.13 11.97
CA ILE A 288 -9.48 8.06 12.99
C ILE A 288 -8.93 7.31 14.21
N TYR A 289 -9.64 6.28 14.67
CA TYR A 289 -9.21 5.43 15.77
C TYR A 289 -7.87 4.76 15.48
N SER A 290 -7.60 4.32 14.26
CA SER A 290 -6.32 3.69 13.91
C SER A 290 -5.12 4.64 14.07
N LEU A 291 -5.32 5.95 13.87
CA LEU A 291 -4.30 6.98 14.11
C LEU A 291 -4.12 7.27 15.60
N ALA A 292 -5.21 7.25 16.37
CA ALA A 292 -5.21 7.57 17.80
C ALA A 292 -4.78 6.40 18.71
N SER A 293 -4.82 5.15 18.23
CA SER A 293 -4.68 3.94 19.07
C SER A 293 -3.42 3.10 18.83
N ARG A 294 -2.45 3.60 18.05
CA ARG A 294 -1.18 2.90 17.76
C ARG A 294 -1.37 1.57 17.05
N ASN A 295 -2.32 1.52 16.11
CA ASN A 295 -2.74 0.30 15.42
C ASN A 295 -3.29 -0.80 16.36
N ARG A 296 -3.72 -0.47 17.58
CA ARG A 296 -4.54 -1.41 18.36
C ARG A 296 -5.84 -1.63 17.59
N THR A 297 -6.09 -2.88 17.20
CA THR A 297 -7.31 -3.22 16.47
C THR A 297 -8.52 -3.05 17.37
N THR A 298 -9.67 -2.82 16.74
CA THR A 298 -10.91 -2.79 17.50
C THR A 298 -11.30 -4.17 18.04
N THR A 299 -10.54 -5.26 18.09
CA THR A 299 -11.05 -6.51 18.70
C THR A 299 -10.01 -7.18 19.58
N LYS A 300 -10.43 -7.68 20.75
CA LYS A 300 -9.58 -8.40 21.72
C LYS A 300 -9.86 -9.91 21.80
N LEU A 301 -11.06 -10.36 21.37
CA LEU A 301 -11.39 -11.78 21.36
C LEU A 301 -10.56 -12.49 20.28
N ALA A 302 -9.68 -13.38 20.72
CA ALA A 302 -8.94 -14.27 19.86
C ALA A 302 -9.90 -15.33 19.31
N ILE A 303 -9.93 -15.45 17.99
CA ILE A 303 -10.44 -16.67 17.35
C ILE A 303 -9.52 -17.81 17.82
N PRO A 304 -10.04 -19.00 18.17
CA PRO A 304 -9.21 -20.15 18.48
C PRO A 304 -8.12 -20.34 17.42
N ASN A 305 -6.89 -20.68 17.85
CA ASN A 305 -5.72 -20.72 16.96
C ASN A 305 -5.87 -21.71 15.78
N ASP A 306 -6.77 -22.68 15.90
CA ASP A 306 -7.12 -23.69 14.90
C ASP A 306 -8.26 -23.28 13.95
N LYS A 307 -8.84 -22.09 14.14
CA LYS A 307 -10.00 -21.61 13.37
C LYS A 307 -9.76 -20.23 12.78
N THR A 308 -10.48 -19.96 11.71
CA THR A 308 -10.65 -18.62 11.13
C THR A 308 -12.01 -18.06 11.50
N PHE A 309 -12.23 -16.77 11.24
CA PHE A 309 -13.54 -16.14 11.51
C PHE A 309 -14.65 -16.81 10.70
N ALA A 310 -14.30 -17.29 9.50
CA ALA A 310 -15.19 -17.98 8.59
C ALA A 310 -15.70 -19.32 9.14
N ASP A 311 -14.89 -19.99 9.97
CA ASP A 311 -15.20 -21.31 10.55
C ASP A 311 -16.16 -21.23 11.74
N LEU A 312 -16.48 -20.02 12.20
CA LEU A 312 -17.35 -19.77 13.34
C LEU A 312 -18.83 -19.79 12.93
N THR A 313 -19.69 -20.19 13.87
CA THR A 313 -21.15 -20.06 13.68
C THR A 313 -21.57 -18.59 13.62
N PRO A 314 -22.71 -18.24 12.99
CA PRO A 314 -23.21 -16.86 12.97
C PRO A 314 -23.33 -16.22 14.36
N ASP A 315 -23.71 -17.01 15.38
CA ASP A 315 -23.80 -16.54 16.77
C ASP A 315 -22.42 -16.22 17.35
N GLN A 316 -21.41 -17.07 17.10
CA GLN A 316 -20.04 -16.82 17.51
C GLN A 316 -19.44 -15.59 16.81
N GLN A 317 -19.70 -15.45 15.52
CA GLN A 317 -19.30 -14.26 14.76
C GLN A 317 -19.94 -13.00 15.35
N THR A 318 -21.24 -13.05 15.65
CA THR A 318 -21.98 -11.95 16.28
C THR A 318 -21.45 -11.61 17.67
N LEU A 319 -21.14 -12.62 18.50
CA LEU A 319 -20.55 -12.40 19.83
C LEU A 319 -19.20 -11.68 19.74
N ILE A 320 -18.40 -11.98 18.72
CA ILE A 320 -17.11 -11.31 18.49
C ILE A 320 -17.33 -9.88 17.98
N THR A 321 -18.20 -9.68 16.99
CA THR A 321 -18.39 -8.37 16.36
C THR A 321 -19.12 -7.38 17.24
N MET A 322 -19.95 -7.87 18.18
CA MET A 322 -20.72 -7.08 19.14
C MET A 322 -20.10 -7.03 20.54
N ASP A 323 -18.84 -7.46 20.73
CA ASP A 323 -18.16 -7.35 22.01
C ASP A 323 -17.97 -5.87 22.41
N PRO A 324 -18.44 -5.39 23.57
CA PRO A 324 -18.22 -4.01 24.00
C PRO A 324 -16.73 -3.64 24.17
N ARG A 325 -15.85 -4.62 24.37
CA ARG A 325 -14.38 -4.44 24.47
C ARG A 325 -13.72 -4.27 23.12
N ARG A 326 -14.52 -4.26 22.05
CA ARG A 326 -14.09 -4.01 20.69
C ARG A 326 -13.40 -2.63 20.61
N VAL A 327 -14.09 -1.60 21.08
CA VAL A 327 -13.51 -0.25 21.12
C VAL A 327 -12.74 -0.05 22.42
N GLN A 328 -11.41 -0.17 22.37
CA GLN A 328 -10.56 0.09 23.53
C GLN A 328 -10.33 1.60 23.72
N PRO A 329 -9.87 2.03 24.91
CA PRO A 329 -9.46 3.40 25.08
C PRO A 329 -8.34 3.79 24.11
N ILE A 330 -8.43 5.00 23.57
CA ILE A 330 -7.34 5.60 22.79
C ILE A 330 -6.17 5.95 23.72
N GLU A 331 -5.08 6.45 23.14
CA GLU A 331 -3.94 6.84 23.96
C GLU A 331 -4.23 8.01 24.90
N TYR A 332 -3.63 7.95 26.08
CA TYR A 332 -3.76 8.94 27.15
C TYR A 332 -3.26 10.35 26.77
N LEU A 333 -2.57 10.48 25.62
CA LEU A 333 -2.08 11.76 25.10
C LEU A 333 -3.18 12.58 24.40
N TYR A 334 -4.32 11.96 24.10
CA TYR A 334 -5.48 12.64 23.53
C TYR A 334 -6.52 12.93 24.60
N SER A 335 -7.30 13.98 24.39
CA SER A 335 -8.36 14.39 25.30
C SER A 335 -9.47 13.34 25.41
N GLY A 336 -10.08 13.23 26.59
CA GLY A 336 -11.27 12.41 26.80
C GLY A 336 -12.48 12.90 26.00
N GLU A 337 -12.53 14.19 25.65
CA GLU A 337 -13.53 14.75 24.75
C GLU A 337 -13.42 14.15 23.35
N PHE A 338 -12.20 14.09 22.80
CA PHE A 338 -11.95 13.47 21.50
C PHE A 338 -12.28 11.99 21.51
N GLU A 339 -11.88 11.27 22.57
CA GLU A 339 -12.25 9.87 22.74
C GLU A 339 -13.78 9.67 22.76
N ALA A 340 -14.51 10.49 23.53
CA ALA A 340 -15.96 10.42 23.62
C ALA A 340 -16.63 10.65 22.25
N MET A 341 -16.16 11.65 21.50
CA MET A 341 -16.67 11.96 20.17
C MET A 341 -16.35 10.86 19.14
N LEU A 342 -15.15 10.27 19.22
CA LEU A 342 -14.77 9.15 18.36
C LEU A 342 -15.63 7.91 18.61
N LYS A 343 -15.94 7.62 19.88
CA LYS A 343 -16.83 6.52 20.27
C LYS A 343 -18.25 6.66 19.72
N ARG A 344 -18.71 7.87 19.38
CA ARG A 344 -20.01 8.08 18.72
C ARG A 344 -20.09 7.37 17.36
N SER A 345 -19.01 7.38 16.57
CA SER A 345 -18.95 6.63 15.31
C SER A 345 -18.81 5.12 15.51
N LEU A 346 -18.17 4.71 16.61
CA LEU A 346 -17.87 3.31 16.94
C LEU A 346 -18.94 2.64 17.82
N VAL A 347 -20.20 3.08 17.69
CA VAL A 347 -21.34 2.40 18.32
C VAL A 347 -21.59 1.07 17.60
N LEU A 348 -21.62 -0.02 18.36
CA LEU A 348 -21.68 -1.37 17.82
C LEU A 348 -23.01 -1.65 17.12
N ASP A 349 -24.11 -1.31 17.76
CA ASP A 349 -25.45 -1.42 17.19
C ASP A 349 -25.66 -0.35 16.11
N HIS A 350 -25.73 -0.77 14.86
CA HIS A 350 -25.89 0.12 13.71
C HIS A 350 -27.16 1.00 13.77
N LYS A 351 -28.22 0.56 14.47
CA LYS A 351 -29.46 1.35 14.62
C LYS A 351 -29.30 2.50 15.59
N LYS A 352 -28.36 2.37 16.54
CA LYS A 352 -28.05 3.40 17.55
C LYS A 352 -26.89 4.29 17.12
N ARG A 353 -26.14 3.90 16.10
CA ARG A 353 -25.06 4.70 15.53
C ARG A 353 -25.66 5.98 14.92
N PRO A 354 -25.08 7.16 15.16
CA PRO A 354 -25.60 8.42 14.63
C PRO A 354 -25.42 8.50 13.10
N SER A 355 -26.20 9.37 12.45
CA SER A 355 -26.08 9.64 11.01
C SER A 355 -24.92 10.59 10.76
N ALA A 356 -24.54 10.74 9.50
CA ALA A 356 -23.54 11.73 9.12
C ALA A 356 -23.98 13.15 9.52
N ARG A 357 -25.26 13.50 9.34
CA ARG A 357 -25.82 14.80 9.78
C ARG A 357 -25.71 15.01 11.28
N GLU A 358 -26.13 14.03 12.07
CA GLU A 358 -26.11 14.12 13.54
C GLU A 358 -24.66 14.34 14.04
N LEU A 359 -23.72 13.55 13.52
CA LEU A 359 -22.30 13.71 13.85
C LEU A 359 -21.72 15.02 13.36
N LEU A 360 -22.06 15.46 12.15
CA LEU A 360 -21.55 16.71 11.59
C LEU A 360 -21.95 17.90 12.49
N GLN A 361 -23.20 17.93 12.96
CA GLN A 361 -23.67 18.96 13.90
C GLN A 361 -22.91 18.93 15.23
N GLU A 362 -22.63 17.73 15.76
CA GLU A 362 -21.87 17.56 17.01
C GLU A 362 -20.39 17.92 16.86
N LEU A 363 -19.79 17.67 15.68
CA LEU A 363 -18.38 17.92 15.38
C LEU A 363 -18.08 19.38 15.04
N GLU A 364 -19.05 20.13 14.50
CA GLU A 364 -18.84 21.48 13.99
C GLU A 364 -18.22 22.44 15.03
N GLY A 365 -18.77 22.46 16.25
CA GLY A 365 -18.29 23.30 17.34
C GLY A 365 -16.85 22.96 17.75
N PRO A 366 -16.58 21.73 18.22
CA PRO A 366 -15.24 21.29 18.60
C PRO A 366 -14.17 21.47 17.51
N ALA A 367 -14.51 21.17 16.25
CA ALA A 367 -13.59 21.32 15.12
C ALA A 367 -13.31 22.81 14.81
N THR A 368 -14.33 23.66 14.84
CA THR A 368 -14.19 25.11 14.63
C THR A 368 -13.35 25.76 15.72
N GLU A 369 -13.57 25.40 16.98
CA GLU A 369 -12.78 25.91 18.11
C GLU A 369 -11.29 25.63 17.91
N ARG A 370 -10.93 24.39 17.57
CA ARG A 370 -9.53 23.97 17.35
C ARG A 370 -8.91 24.57 16.10
N LYS A 371 -9.72 24.84 15.07
CA LYS A 371 -9.30 25.56 13.87
C LYS A 371 -8.98 27.03 14.17
N LEU A 372 -9.75 27.68 15.04
CA LEU A 372 -9.59 29.10 15.38
C LEU A 372 -8.57 29.34 16.50
N ASN A 373 -8.37 28.37 17.39
CA ASN A 373 -7.46 28.47 18.52
C ASN A 373 -6.02 28.12 18.13
N ARG A 374 -5.19 29.15 17.92
CA ARG A 374 -3.76 28.99 17.57
C ARG A 374 -2.94 28.28 18.64
N ASP A 375 -3.34 28.34 19.91
CA ASP A 375 -2.61 27.69 21.00
C ASP A 375 -2.76 26.16 20.97
N LEU A 376 -3.80 25.65 20.30
CA LEU A 376 -4.04 24.22 20.07
C LEU A 376 -3.39 23.72 18.78
N PHE A 377 -2.95 24.62 17.90
CA PHE A 377 -2.27 24.24 16.67
C PHE A 377 -0.88 23.68 16.97
N ARG A 378 -0.55 22.55 16.35
CA ARG A 378 0.81 22.00 16.34
C ARG A 378 1.12 21.67 14.89
N ALA A 379 2.22 22.22 14.37
CA ALA A 379 2.62 21.96 13.00
C ALA A 379 2.77 20.45 12.78
N LEU A 380 2.33 19.99 11.61
CA LEU A 380 2.67 18.64 11.18
C LEU A 380 4.19 18.57 10.92
N PRO A 381 4.82 17.39 11.10
CA PRO A 381 6.22 17.23 10.76
C PRO A 381 6.53 17.62 9.31
N ASP A 382 7.74 18.10 9.06
CA ASP A 382 8.19 18.58 7.76
C ASP A 382 8.28 17.49 6.69
N TRP A 383 8.39 16.22 7.10
CA TRP A 383 8.33 15.06 6.20
C TRP A 383 6.95 14.79 5.58
N ILE A 384 5.89 15.42 6.10
CA ILE A 384 4.52 15.24 5.60
C ILE A 384 4.41 15.83 4.19
N GLY A 385 4.09 14.97 3.22
CA GLY A 385 4.13 15.31 1.81
C GLY A 385 5.35 14.71 1.13
N ASP A 386 6.58 15.06 1.52
CA ASP A 386 7.80 14.62 0.83
C ASP A 386 8.11 13.12 1.02
N GLU A 387 7.88 12.56 2.22
CA GLU A 387 8.01 11.12 2.48
C GLU A 387 6.74 10.34 2.11
N ILE A 388 5.58 11.00 2.14
CA ILE A 388 4.27 10.38 1.84
C ILE A 388 4.06 10.25 0.32
N ILE A 389 4.37 11.31 -0.42
CA ILE A 389 4.41 11.35 -1.87
C ILE A 389 5.87 11.61 -2.27
N PRO A 390 6.54 10.67 -2.94
CA PRO A 390 7.92 10.85 -3.34
C PRO A 390 8.09 12.11 -4.22
N ARG A 391 8.66 13.17 -3.63
CA ARG A 391 9.12 14.38 -4.33
C ARG A 391 10.64 14.43 -4.30
N LYS A 392 11.28 15.24 -5.16
CA LYS A 392 12.73 15.30 -5.46
C LYS A 392 13.75 15.23 -4.30
N LYS A 393 13.35 15.29 -3.02
CA LYS A 393 14.22 15.53 -1.86
C LYS A 393 14.64 14.30 -1.04
N ASN A 394 14.24 13.07 -1.35
CA ASN A 394 14.65 11.88 -0.58
C ASN A 394 15.12 10.70 -1.44
N ASP A 395 15.77 9.70 -0.82
CA ASP A 395 16.22 8.48 -1.50
C ASP A 395 15.03 7.68 -2.08
N PHE A 396 13.86 7.77 -1.45
CA PHE A 396 12.59 7.24 -1.95
C PHE A 396 12.18 7.86 -3.30
N ALA A 397 12.43 9.17 -3.50
CA ALA A 397 12.18 9.86 -4.76
C ALA A 397 12.98 9.28 -5.92
N LYS A 398 14.20 8.81 -5.67
CA LYS A 398 15.03 8.19 -6.72
C LYS A 398 14.40 6.92 -7.26
N GLU A 399 13.55 6.24 -6.50
CA GLU A 399 12.90 4.99 -6.94
C GLU A 399 11.56 5.21 -7.63
N HIS A 400 10.92 6.36 -7.38
CA HIS A 400 9.56 6.65 -7.83
C HIS A 400 9.47 7.74 -8.90
N LEU A 401 10.53 8.52 -9.14
CA LEU A 401 10.57 9.55 -10.19
C LEU A 401 10.89 8.98 -11.57
N PHE A 402 10.26 9.54 -12.59
CA PHE A 402 10.60 9.24 -13.98
C PHE A 402 11.71 10.17 -14.49
N SER A 403 12.72 9.57 -15.12
CA SER A 403 13.66 10.32 -15.95
C SER A 403 12.99 10.66 -17.27
N GLN A 404 12.72 11.94 -17.51
CA GLN A 404 12.13 12.39 -18.79
C GLN A 404 13.02 12.02 -19.99
N LYS A 405 14.35 12.03 -19.81
CA LYS A 405 15.29 11.55 -20.83
C LYS A 405 15.07 10.07 -21.13
N ARG A 406 14.94 9.23 -20.10
CA ARG A 406 14.71 7.79 -20.27
C ARG A 406 13.35 7.50 -20.89
N LEU A 407 12.28 8.16 -20.45
CA LEU A 407 10.96 8.04 -21.07
C LEU A 407 11.00 8.41 -22.55
N LYS A 408 11.65 9.53 -22.91
CA LYS A 408 11.85 9.92 -24.32
C LYS A 408 12.61 8.88 -25.14
N THR A 409 13.61 8.21 -24.56
CA THR A 409 14.32 7.09 -25.20
C THR A 409 13.40 5.89 -25.41
N LEU A 410 12.62 5.50 -24.40
CA LEU A 410 11.68 4.36 -24.51
C LEU A 410 10.52 4.62 -25.47
N LEU A 411 10.12 5.90 -25.62
CA LEU A 411 9.09 6.32 -26.56
C LEU A 411 9.52 6.21 -28.03
N GLN A 412 10.83 6.21 -28.32
CA GLN A 412 11.31 6.03 -29.69
C GLN A 412 10.85 4.69 -30.27
N PRO A 413 10.65 4.60 -31.61
CA PRO A 413 10.30 3.35 -32.26
C PRO A 413 11.27 2.21 -31.88
N GLY A 414 10.74 1.10 -31.36
CA GLY A 414 11.53 -0.06 -30.94
C GLY A 414 12.29 0.10 -29.60
N GLY A 415 12.28 1.28 -28.98
CA GLY A 415 13.04 1.55 -27.76
C GLY A 415 12.59 0.70 -26.56
N LEU A 416 11.28 0.62 -26.33
CA LEU A 416 10.70 -0.20 -25.25
C LEU A 416 10.90 -1.70 -25.50
N GLU A 417 10.79 -2.13 -26.76
CA GLU A 417 10.93 -3.51 -27.19
C GLU A 417 12.37 -4.01 -26.98
N ALA A 418 13.36 -3.18 -27.35
CA ALA A 418 14.78 -3.45 -27.10
C ALA A 418 15.08 -3.56 -25.60
N GLU A 419 14.52 -2.67 -24.78
CA GLU A 419 14.71 -2.71 -23.32
C GLU A 419 14.05 -3.95 -22.68
N ARG A 420 12.85 -4.34 -23.16
CA ARG A 420 12.19 -5.59 -22.75
C ARG A 420 13.04 -6.82 -23.07
N LEU A 421 13.64 -6.87 -24.26
CA LEU A 421 14.52 -7.96 -24.66
C LEU A 421 15.79 -8.02 -23.80
N SER A 422 16.44 -6.86 -23.60
CA SER A 422 17.62 -6.73 -22.72
C SER A 422 17.30 -7.18 -21.29
N HIS A 423 16.18 -6.74 -20.73
CA HIS A 423 15.73 -7.14 -19.40
C HIS A 423 15.45 -8.64 -19.32
N ARG A 424 14.77 -9.23 -20.32
CA ARG A 424 14.52 -10.67 -20.39
C ARG A 424 15.82 -11.46 -20.40
N ASN A 425 16.80 -11.04 -21.19
CA ASN A 425 18.12 -11.69 -21.26
C ASN A 425 18.85 -11.63 -19.91
N LYS A 426 18.82 -10.48 -19.22
CA LYS A 426 19.38 -10.34 -17.87
C LYS A 426 18.71 -11.26 -16.86
N VAL A 427 17.37 -11.36 -16.88
CA VAL A 427 16.62 -12.26 -15.99
C VAL A 427 16.97 -13.72 -16.26
N ILE A 428 17.07 -14.13 -17.53
CA ILE A 428 17.47 -15.49 -17.91
C ILE A 428 18.89 -15.79 -17.41
N ALA A 429 19.85 -14.88 -17.62
CA ALA A 429 21.22 -15.03 -17.16
C ALA A 429 21.30 -15.17 -15.63
N LYS A 430 20.55 -14.34 -14.88
CA LYS A 430 20.49 -14.43 -13.41
C LYS A 430 19.90 -15.75 -12.93
N LYS A 431 18.84 -16.25 -13.59
CA LYS A 431 18.27 -17.57 -13.29
C LYS A 431 19.25 -18.71 -13.56
N LYS A 432 20.00 -18.63 -14.67
CA LYS A 432 21.03 -19.62 -15.00
C LYS A 432 22.12 -19.68 -13.93
N LEU A 433 22.62 -18.51 -13.50
CA LEU A 433 23.64 -18.41 -12.46
C LEU A 433 23.15 -18.92 -11.11
N ALA A 434 21.92 -18.59 -10.71
CA ALA A 434 21.30 -19.12 -9.48
C ALA A 434 21.12 -20.64 -9.53
N ALA A 435 20.71 -21.19 -10.68
CA ALA A 435 20.59 -22.64 -10.86
C ALA A 435 21.95 -23.35 -10.78
N GLU A 436 23.00 -22.73 -11.33
CA GLU A 436 24.37 -23.24 -11.22
C GLU A 436 24.89 -23.20 -9.79
N LYS A 437 24.62 -22.12 -9.04
CA LYS A 437 24.94 -22.03 -7.61
C LYS A 437 24.26 -23.16 -6.83
N LYS A 438 22.96 -23.36 -7.02
CA LYS A 438 22.21 -24.43 -6.36
C LYS A 438 22.75 -25.83 -6.71
N LYS A 439 23.20 -26.05 -7.95
CA LYS A 439 23.86 -27.30 -8.34
C LYS A 439 25.19 -27.51 -7.61
N ARG A 440 25.98 -26.45 -7.42
CA ARG A 440 27.24 -26.51 -6.67
C ARG A 440 26.99 -26.79 -5.19
N GLU A 441 26.02 -26.11 -4.59
CA GLU A 441 25.61 -26.33 -3.20
C GLU A 441 25.17 -27.79 -2.98
N ALA A 442 24.29 -28.32 -3.84
CA ALA A 442 23.85 -29.71 -3.76
C ALA A 442 24.98 -30.73 -3.99
N ALA A 443 25.95 -30.39 -4.85
CA ALA A 443 27.13 -31.24 -5.07
C ALA A 443 28.06 -31.27 -3.85
N ILE A 444 28.20 -30.14 -3.15
CA ILE A 444 28.96 -30.04 -1.88
C ILE A 444 28.26 -30.85 -0.78
N GLU A 445 26.94 -30.75 -0.68
CA GLU A 445 26.14 -31.51 0.29
C GLU A 445 26.28 -33.03 0.07
N LEU A 446 26.16 -33.50 -1.18
CA LEU A 446 26.42 -34.90 -1.55
C LEU A 446 27.87 -35.34 -1.24
N LEU A 447 28.86 -34.48 -1.49
CA LEU A 447 30.26 -34.76 -1.16
C LEU A 447 30.47 -34.91 0.35
N ASN A 448 29.78 -34.12 1.16
CA ASN A 448 29.82 -34.20 2.62
C ASN A 448 29.09 -35.45 3.16
N GLU A 449 28.04 -35.91 2.48
CA GLU A 449 27.33 -37.15 2.81
C GLU A 449 28.15 -38.41 2.42
N GLU A 450 28.82 -38.39 1.26
CA GLU A 450 29.61 -39.53 0.75
C GLU A 450 31.01 -39.64 1.35
N ASN A 451 31.58 -38.53 1.84
CA ASN A 451 32.85 -38.49 2.56
C ASN A 451 32.73 -37.52 3.74
N PRO A 452 32.36 -37.98 4.95
CA PRO A 452 32.56 -37.18 6.14
C PRO A 452 34.07 -36.94 6.23
N THR A 453 34.51 -35.71 5.95
CA THR A 453 35.94 -35.38 5.97
C THR A 453 36.49 -35.77 7.34
N GLY A 454 37.75 -36.21 7.40
CA GLY A 454 38.41 -36.56 8.67
C GLY A 454 38.37 -35.42 9.71
N PHE A 455 38.01 -34.22 9.28
CA PHE A 455 37.67 -33.08 10.11
C PHE A 455 36.41 -33.30 10.97
N VAL A 456 35.31 -33.87 10.45
CA VAL A 456 34.09 -34.16 11.25
C VAL A 456 34.39 -35.21 12.32
N LEU A 457 35.14 -36.26 11.96
CA LEU A 457 35.58 -37.28 12.91
C LEU A 457 36.57 -36.74 13.94
N PHE A 458 37.45 -35.81 13.54
CA PHE A 458 38.35 -35.11 14.47
C PHE A 458 37.58 -34.16 15.39
N TYR A 459 36.61 -33.41 14.88
CA TYR A 459 35.83 -32.43 15.65
C TYR A 459 34.91 -33.10 16.67
N ASP A 460 34.26 -34.20 16.29
CA ASP A 460 33.41 -34.99 17.19
C ASP A 460 34.20 -35.63 18.34
N ASP A 461 35.49 -35.89 18.15
CA ASP A 461 36.37 -36.53 19.14
C ASP A 461 37.24 -35.51 19.93
N TRP A 462 37.48 -34.33 19.35
CA TRP A 462 38.30 -33.26 19.93
C TRP A 462 37.47 -32.26 20.75
N LEU A 463 36.32 -31.82 20.23
CA LEU A 463 35.48 -30.81 20.89
C LEU A 463 34.97 -31.25 22.28
N PRO A 464 34.58 -32.52 22.51
CA PRO A 464 34.23 -32.98 23.85
C PRO A 464 35.42 -32.97 24.83
N ARG A 465 36.62 -33.38 24.38
CA ARG A 465 37.84 -33.39 25.20
C ARG A 465 38.23 -32.00 25.68
N GLU A 466 38.26 -31.05 24.76
CA GLU A 466 38.65 -29.67 25.08
C GLU A 466 37.62 -28.96 25.98
N LYS A 467 36.33 -29.36 25.88
CA LYS A 467 35.28 -28.94 26.82
C LYS A 467 35.48 -29.58 28.21
N GLU A 468 35.86 -30.85 28.29
CA GLU A 468 36.20 -31.52 29.56
C GLU A 468 37.46 -30.93 30.22
N GLU A 469 38.45 -30.53 29.42
CA GLU A 469 39.68 -29.89 29.90
C GLU A 469 39.50 -28.41 30.29
N GLY A 470 38.31 -27.85 30.05
CA GLY A 470 37.97 -26.47 30.44
C GLY A 470 38.64 -25.40 29.56
N ASN A 471 39.12 -25.78 28.36
CA ASN A 471 39.80 -24.87 27.43
C ASN A 471 38.83 -23.89 26.74
N PHE A 472 37.52 -24.12 26.88
CA PHE A 472 36.47 -23.18 26.48
C PHE A 472 35.82 -22.54 27.70
N LEU A 473 35.95 -21.23 27.84
CA LEU A 473 35.19 -20.46 28.82
C LEU A 473 33.78 -20.24 28.28
N GLU A 474 32.76 -20.67 29.03
CA GLU A 474 31.39 -20.20 28.83
C GLU A 474 31.34 -18.69 29.12
N ARG A 475 31.39 -17.86 28.08
CA ARG A 475 30.55 -16.65 27.99
C ARG A 475 30.60 -15.96 26.63
N GLN A 476 29.38 -15.75 26.14
CA GLN A 476 28.85 -14.62 25.39
C GLN A 476 29.79 -13.41 25.27
N GLU A 477 30.20 -13.09 24.05
CA GLU A 477 30.04 -11.75 23.44
C GLU A 477 30.51 -11.78 21.97
N GLU A 478 29.80 -11.01 21.15
CA GLU A 478 29.80 -10.96 19.69
C GLU A 478 31.17 -10.69 19.08
N PHE A 479 31.54 -11.47 18.05
CA PHE A 479 32.45 -11.01 17.00
C PHE A 479 31.78 -11.19 15.64
N ASP A 480 31.32 -10.08 15.09
CA ASP A 480 30.95 -9.92 13.68
C ASP A 480 32.23 -10.04 12.82
N LEU A 481 32.45 -11.20 12.22
CA LEU A 481 33.34 -11.36 11.07
C LEU A 481 32.62 -12.17 9.99
N ILE A 482 32.11 -11.45 9.01
CA ILE A 482 31.50 -11.97 7.79
C ILE A 482 32.56 -12.67 6.91
N GLU A 483 32.21 -13.87 6.43
CA GLU A 483 32.78 -14.60 5.29
C GLU A 483 34.14 -15.32 5.43
N PHE A 484 34.49 -15.80 6.61
CA PHE A 484 35.23 -17.06 6.74
C PHE A 484 34.59 -17.85 7.89
N GLU A 485 34.19 -19.09 7.61
CA GLU A 485 33.53 -20.01 8.55
C GLU A 485 34.23 -19.95 9.92
N GLU A 486 33.46 -19.93 11.01
CA GLU A 486 33.95 -19.81 12.40
C GLU A 486 35.18 -20.70 12.68
N GLU A 487 35.28 -21.83 11.98
CA GLU A 487 36.41 -22.77 11.94
C GLU A 487 37.76 -22.16 11.51
N VAL A 488 37.77 -21.29 10.50
CA VAL A 488 38.98 -20.57 10.06
C VAL A 488 39.40 -19.54 11.11
N ALA A 489 38.43 -18.86 11.73
CA ALA A 489 38.71 -17.94 12.83
C ALA A 489 39.27 -18.68 14.06
N LEU A 490 38.72 -19.85 14.39
CA LEU A 490 39.20 -20.73 15.45
C LEU A 490 40.61 -21.29 15.16
N TYR A 491 40.87 -21.70 13.91
CA TYR A 491 42.19 -22.16 13.47
C TYR A 491 43.26 -21.04 13.57
N ILE A 492 42.92 -19.83 13.11
CA ILE A 492 43.81 -18.67 13.21
C ILE A 492 44.11 -18.33 14.68
N MET A 493 43.10 -18.40 15.56
CA MET A 493 43.29 -18.20 16.99
C MET A 493 44.15 -19.29 17.64
N ALA A 494 43.95 -20.56 17.29
CA ALA A 494 44.73 -21.68 17.79
C ALA A 494 46.19 -21.61 17.35
N ARG A 495 46.44 -21.36 16.05
CA ARG A 495 47.78 -21.15 15.50
C ARG A 495 48.49 -19.99 16.21
N ARG A 496 47.79 -18.86 16.39
CA ARG A 496 48.35 -17.68 17.05
C ARG A 496 48.77 -17.99 18.50
N ARG A 497 47.92 -18.66 19.28
CA ARG A 497 48.22 -19.05 20.66
C ARG A 497 49.35 -20.08 20.74
N GLY A 498 49.41 -21.04 19.81
CA GLY A 498 50.50 -22.00 19.75
C GLY A 498 51.85 -21.35 19.43
N ILE A 499 51.88 -20.35 18.55
CA ILE A 499 53.09 -19.55 18.28
C ILE A 499 53.50 -18.76 19.53
N GLU A 500 52.55 -18.12 20.21
CA GLU A 500 52.80 -17.34 21.43
C GLU A 500 53.28 -18.21 22.60
N ALA A 501 52.79 -19.44 22.71
CA ALA A 501 53.20 -20.42 23.73
C ALA A 501 54.49 -21.19 23.37
N GLY A 502 55.05 -20.99 22.17
CA GLY A 502 56.21 -21.74 21.67
C GLY A 502 55.93 -23.23 21.41
N THR A 503 54.66 -23.62 21.34
CA THR A 503 54.19 -24.99 21.12
C THR A 503 53.89 -25.28 19.64
N TRP A 504 53.88 -24.26 18.79
CA TRP A 504 53.67 -24.37 17.35
C TRP A 504 55.00 -24.34 16.57
N VAL A 505 55.20 -25.30 15.69
CA VAL A 505 56.37 -25.35 14.79
C VAL A 505 55.90 -25.04 13.38
N ASP A 506 56.27 -23.88 12.82
CA ASP A 506 55.94 -23.55 11.42
C ASP A 506 56.74 -24.42 10.44
N PRO A 507 56.13 -24.89 9.33
CA PRO A 507 54.83 -24.50 8.79
C PRO A 507 53.59 -25.25 9.35
N GLY A 508 53.72 -25.96 10.48
CA GLY A 508 52.70 -26.85 11.04
C GLY A 508 52.52 -28.11 10.20
N PRO A 509 51.84 -29.16 10.71
CA PRO A 509 51.56 -30.34 9.91
C PRO A 509 50.64 -29.97 8.74
N SER A 510 51.11 -30.28 7.54
CA SER A 510 50.32 -30.19 6.32
C SER A 510 49.11 -31.14 6.39
N TRP A 511 48.07 -30.83 5.62
CA TRP A 511 46.87 -31.69 5.49
C TRP A 511 47.22 -33.15 5.13
N GLU A 512 48.34 -33.37 4.43
CA GLU A 512 48.85 -34.69 4.07
C GLU A 512 49.49 -35.43 5.25
N GLU A 513 50.06 -34.72 6.23
CA GLU A 513 50.62 -35.29 7.47
C GLU A 513 49.53 -35.66 8.47
N VAL A 514 48.43 -34.91 8.51
CA VAL A 514 47.21 -35.25 9.27
C VAL A 514 46.62 -36.59 8.78
N LYS A 515 46.75 -36.88 7.48
CA LYS A 515 46.26 -38.13 6.85
C LYS A 515 47.06 -39.39 7.28
N LYS A 516 48.30 -39.24 7.76
CA LYS A 516 49.16 -40.36 8.20
C LYS A 516 48.96 -40.76 9.67
N LEU A 517 48.40 -39.88 10.49
CA LEU A 517 48.19 -40.14 11.93
C LEU A 517 47.10 -41.20 12.21
N GLY A 518 46.29 -41.57 11.21
CA GLY A 518 45.27 -42.62 11.29
C GLY A 518 45.67 -43.99 10.75
N GLN A 519 46.96 -44.23 10.47
CA GLN A 519 47.47 -45.53 10.02
C GLN A 519 48.30 -46.18 11.13
N GLU A 520 47.93 -47.40 11.57
CA GLU A 520 48.76 -48.19 12.50
C GLU A 520 50.15 -48.47 11.89
N PRO A 521 51.22 -48.48 12.70
CA PRO A 521 52.57 -48.68 12.21
C PRO A 521 52.75 -50.08 11.60
N GLU A 522 53.24 -50.14 10.36
CA GLU A 522 53.73 -51.37 9.74
C GLU A 522 54.81 -51.98 10.65
N ALA A 523 54.56 -53.19 11.15
CA ALA A 523 55.49 -53.91 12.02
C ALA A 523 56.86 -54.03 11.35
N ALA A 524 57.88 -53.49 12.02
CA ALA A 524 59.28 -53.61 11.59
C ALA A 524 59.65 -55.08 11.38
N ALA A 525 60.10 -55.41 10.16
CA ALA A 525 60.75 -56.68 9.87
C ALA A 525 61.97 -56.83 10.77
N ALA A 526 62.03 -57.93 11.53
CA ALA A 526 63.19 -58.29 12.32
C ALA A 526 64.42 -58.44 11.41
N ALA A 527 65.49 -57.70 11.72
CA ALA A 527 66.80 -57.94 11.14
C ALA A 527 67.34 -59.30 11.64
N PRO A 528 68.00 -60.12 10.80
CA PRO A 528 68.63 -61.35 11.26
C PRO A 528 69.88 -61.02 12.09
N PRO A 529 70.21 -61.80 13.13
CA PRO A 529 71.49 -61.67 13.82
C PRO A 529 72.62 -62.32 12.99
N PRO A 530 73.90 -62.00 13.27
CA PRO A 530 75.05 -62.60 12.59
C PRO A 530 75.17 -64.11 12.80
#